data_AF-A0A3P3XIT8-F1
#
_entry.id   AF-A0A3P3XIT8-F1
#
_cell.length_a   1.000
_cell.length_b   1.000
_cell.length_c   1.000
_cell.angle_alpha   90.00
_cell.angle_beta   90.00
_cell.angle_gamma   90.00
#
_symmetry.space_group_name_H-M   'P 1'
#
loop_
_entity.id
_entity.type
_entity.pdbx_description
1 polymer ?
#
loop_
_entity_poly.entity_id
_entity_poly.type
_entity_poly.pdbx_seq_one_letter_code
_entity_poly.pdbx_strand_id
1 'polypeptide(L)'
;MLSQKMIDRINLQINREMYSAYLYLAMAARMNEAGYTGIGKWLTVQYHEEMFHAMKFAKYLHDQNATVAYTKIDTPEFKEKDVKSLFQHVLAHEQSVTASIREIMDLAIAEKDYATQALAQWYINEQIEEEKNDTQILQNIDLLGNSAQGLFMLNIELGKRDPSVPLDFNKI
;
A
#
# COMPACT_ATOMS: atom_id res chain seq x y z
N MET A 1 -16.74 6.65 -21.47
CA MET A 1 -15.99 7.89 -21.19
C MET A 1 -16.11 8.14 -19.71
N LEU A 2 -14.99 8.28 -19.00
CA LEU A 2 -15.00 8.50 -17.56
C LEU A 2 -15.71 9.81 -17.21
N SER A 3 -16.49 9.80 -16.14
CA SER A 3 -17.04 11.04 -15.57
C SER A 3 -15.90 11.85 -14.92
N GLN A 4 -16.05 13.17 -14.84
CA GLN A 4 -15.07 14.00 -14.12
C GLN A 4 -14.93 13.56 -12.66
N LYS A 5 -16.04 13.15 -12.03
CA LYS A 5 -16.07 12.65 -10.65
C LYS A 5 -15.22 11.39 -10.49
N MET A 6 -15.29 10.46 -11.45
CA MET A 6 -14.47 9.26 -11.45
C MET A 6 -12.98 9.58 -11.67
N ILE A 7 -12.68 10.49 -12.60
CA ILE A 7 -11.30 10.96 -12.87
C ILE A 7 -10.70 11.58 -11.60
N ASP A 8 -11.43 12.47 -10.93
CA ASP A 8 -10.97 13.12 -9.69
C ASP A 8 -10.75 12.09 -8.59
N ARG A 9 -11.62 11.08 -8.49
CA ARG A 9 -11.50 10.03 -7.51
C ARG A 9 -10.27 9.14 -7.75
N ILE A 10 -10.02 8.74 -8.99
CA ILE A 10 -8.85 7.94 -9.34
C ILE A 10 -7.56 8.75 -9.14
N ASN A 11 -7.54 10.03 -9.49
CA ASN A 11 -6.37 10.90 -9.22
C ASN A 11 -6.10 11.05 -7.72
N LEU A 12 -7.15 11.17 -6.89
CA LEU A 12 -7.00 11.13 -5.44
C LEU A 12 -6.38 9.80 -4.98
N GLN A 13 -6.82 8.68 -5.55
CA GLN A 13 -6.26 7.37 -5.21
C GLN A 13 -4.80 7.23 -5.63
N ILE A 14 -4.41 7.70 -6.81
CA ILE A 14 -3.00 7.75 -7.25
C ILE A 14 -2.15 8.45 -6.19
N ASN A 15 -2.59 9.60 -5.68
CA ASN A 15 -1.86 10.32 -4.64
C ASN A 15 -1.86 9.56 -3.29
N ARG A 16 -2.92 8.81 -2.97
CA ARG A 16 -2.96 7.96 -1.77
C ARG A 16 -1.95 6.83 -1.86
N GLU A 17 -1.88 6.11 -2.98
CA GLU A 17 -0.88 5.03 -3.16
C GLU A 17 0.55 5.58 -3.12
N MET A 18 0.80 6.73 -3.75
CA MET A 18 2.11 7.38 -3.66
C MET A 18 2.46 7.81 -2.23
N TYR A 19 1.47 8.24 -1.44
CA TYR A 19 1.67 8.51 -0.02
C TYR A 19 1.93 7.23 0.78
N SER A 20 1.18 6.15 0.54
CA SER A 20 1.43 4.81 1.14
C SER A 20 2.87 4.37 0.88
N ALA A 21 3.31 4.47 -0.38
CA ALA A 21 4.70 4.20 -0.75
C ALA A 21 5.67 5.04 0.08
N TYR A 22 5.46 6.36 0.12
CA TYR A 22 6.35 7.27 0.84
C TYR A 22 6.39 7.00 2.35
N LEU A 23 5.24 6.66 2.94
CA LEU A 23 5.11 6.23 4.33
C LEU A 23 5.95 4.98 4.61
N TYR A 24 5.80 3.95 3.78
CA TYR A 24 6.54 2.69 3.96
C TYR A 24 8.04 2.85 3.74
N LEU A 25 8.45 3.72 2.81
CA LEU A 25 9.87 4.06 2.65
C LEU A 25 10.44 4.77 3.89
N ALA A 26 9.67 5.68 4.50
CA ALA A 26 10.08 6.37 5.72
C ALA A 26 10.14 5.41 6.92
N MET A 27 9.15 4.53 7.07
CA MET A 27 9.15 3.47 8.08
C MET A 27 10.33 2.51 7.89
N ALA A 28 10.65 2.14 6.64
CA ALA A 28 11.79 1.29 6.31
C ALA A 28 13.11 1.92 6.77
N ALA A 29 13.30 3.22 6.51
CA ALA A 29 14.49 3.96 6.95
C ALA A 29 14.64 3.89 8.48
N ARG A 30 13.56 4.14 9.24
CA ARG A 30 13.58 4.06 10.70
C ARG A 30 13.88 2.64 11.21
N MET A 31 13.33 1.61 10.58
CA MET A 31 13.61 0.22 10.96
C MET A 31 15.06 -0.16 10.69
N ASN A 32 15.63 0.30 9.58
CA ASN A 32 17.05 0.10 9.27
C ASN A 32 17.96 0.81 10.29
N GLU A 33 17.66 2.05 10.67
CA GLU A 33 18.39 2.79 11.72
C GLU A 33 18.37 2.07 13.08
N ALA A 34 17.26 1.41 13.39
CA ALA A 34 17.09 0.61 14.60
C ALA A 34 17.69 -0.81 14.51
N GLY A 35 18.27 -1.19 13.37
CA GLY A 35 18.89 -2.51 13.15
C GLY A 35 17.93 -3.62 12.73
N TYR A 36 16.64 -3.32 12.51
CA TYR A 36 15.64 -4.25 11.99
C TYR A 36 15.67 -4.31 10.46
N THR A 37 16.80 -4.76 9.90
CA THR A 37 17.06 -4.71 8.45
C THR A 37 16.12 -5.57 7.60
N GLY A 38 15.59 -6.67 8.14
CA GLY A 38 14.62 -7.50 7.43
C GLY A 38 13.22 -6.90 7.42
N ILE A 39 12.81 -6.25 8.50
CA ILE A 39 11.59 -5.42 8.51
C ILE A 39 11.75 -4.23 7.56
N GLY A 40 12.92 -3.59 7.58
CA GLY A 40 13.26 -2.52 6.63
C GLY A 40 13.16 -2.98 5.17
N LYS A 41 13.66 -4.18 4.84
CA LYS A 41 13.47 -4.78 3.51
C LYS A 41 11.99 -4.99 3.19
N TRP A 42 11.22 -5.59 4.11
CA TRP A 42 9.79 -5.85 3.91
C TRP A 42 9.01 -4.56 3.58
N LEU A 43 9.27 -3.46 4.30
CA LEU A 43 8.67 -2.15 4.06
C LEU A 43 9.15 -1.52 2.75
N THR A 44 10.39 -1.76 2.35
CA THR A 44 10.91 -1.33 1.04
C THR A 44 10.22 -2.09 -0.10
N VAL A 45 9.90 -3.38 0.09
CA VAL A 45 9.09 -4.12 -0.87
C VAL A 45 7.68 -3.52 -0.96
N GLN A 46 7.06 -3.19 0.17
CA GLN A 46 5.75 -2.53 0.19
C GLN A 46 5.78 -1.20 -0.58
N TYR A 47 6.84 -0.39 -0.40
CA TYR A 47 7.03 0.84 -1.20
C TYR A 47 6.96 0.58 -2.71
N HIS A 48 7.58 -0.51 -3.19
CA HIS A 48 7.55 -0.84 -4.60
C HIS A 48 6.16 -1.28 -5.08
N GLU A 49 5.43 -2.03 -4.25
CA GLU A 49 4.07 -2.49 -4.52
C GLU A 49 3.10 -1.30 -4.59
N GLU A 50 3.18 -0.36 -3.64
CA GLU A 50 2.36 0.86 -3.68
C GLU A 50 2.67 1.79 -4.85
N MET A 51 3.95 1.90 -5.25
CA MET A 51 4.28 2.63 -6.47
C MET A 51 3.71 1.95 -7.72
N PHE A 52 3.71 0.61 -7.77
CA PHE A 52 3.05 -0.13 -8.84
C PHE A 52 1.53 0.14 -8.86
N HIS A 53 0.87 0.16 -7.70
CA HIS A 53 -0.55 0.52 -7.54
C HIS A 53 -0.83 1.91 -8.12
N ALA A 54 -0.04 2.92 -7.73
CA ALA A 54 -0.16 4.28 -8.27
C ALA A 54 -0.03 4.31 -9.81
N MET A 55 0.97 3.61 -10.36
CA MET A 55 1.23 3.59 -11.80
C MET A 55 0.14 2.86 -12.58
N LYS A 56 -0.43 1.78 -12.02
CA LYS A 56 -1.54 1.05 -12.63
C LYS A 56 -2.79 1.93 -12.75
N PHE A 57 -3.12 2.73 -11.74
CA PHE A 57 -4.20 3.73 -11.85
C PHE A 57 -3.89 4.82 -12.88
N ALA A 58 -2.66 5.37 -12.87
CA ALA A 58 -2.25 6.40 -13.83
C ALA A 58 -2.35 5.90 -15.27
N LYS A 59 -1.88 4.67 -15.52
CA LYS A 59 -2.02 4.00 -16.81
C LYS A 59 -3.48 3.83 -17.21
N TYR A 60 -4.34 3.40 -16.29
CA TYR A 60 -5.76 3.25 -16.58
C TYR A 60 -6.40 4.57 -17.04
N LEU A 61 -6.13 5.70 -16.35
CA LEU A 61 -6.62 7.01 -16.78
C LEU A 61 -6.10 7.38 -18.17
N HIS A 62 -4.80 7.18 -18.41
CA HIS A 62 -4.20 7.46 -19.71
C HIS A 62 -4.83 6.64 -20.85
N ASP A 63 -5.04 5.34 -20.63
CA ASP A 63 -5.70 4.44 -21.59
C ASP A 63 -7.17 4.82 -21.84
N GLN A 64 -7.80 5.55 -20.91
CA GLN A 64 -9.15 6.12 -21.05
C GLN A 64 -9.15 7.56 -21.59
N ASN A 65 -8.01 8.08 -22.05
CA ASN A 65 -7.82 9.47 -22.50
C ASN A 65 -8.20 10.52 -21.44
N ALA A 66 -8.01 10.19 -20.16
CA ALA A 66 -8.23 11.08 -19.02
C ALA A 66 -6.90 11.66 -18.51
N THR A 67 -6.95 12.86 -17.94
CA THR A 67 -5.77 13.53 -17.38
C THR A 67 -5.37 12.91 -16.04
N VAL A 68 -4.09 12.54 -15.93
CA VAL A 68 -3.45 12.20 -14.66
C VAL A 68 -2.93 13.49 -14.01
N ALA A 69 -3.27 13.70 -12.75
CA ALA A 69 -2.81 14.83 -11.95
C ALA A 69 -2.07 14.33 -10.71
N TYR A 70 -0.81 14.76 -10.58
CA TYR A 70 0.00 14.51 -9.39
C TYR A 70 -0.08 15.71 -8.47
N THR A 71 -0.44 15.48 -7.21
CA THR A 71 -0.55 16.52 -6.20
C THR A 71 0.60 16.44 -5.20
N LYS A 72 0.62 17.39 -4.26
CA LYS A 72 1.56 17.37 -3.15
C LYS A 72 1.38 16.07 -2.35
N ILE A 73 2.48 15.37 -2.11
CA ILE A 73 2.54 14.26 -1.15
C ILE A 73 3.00 14.85 0.18
N ASP A 74 2.22 14.66 1.24
CA ASP A 74 2.56 15.15 2.57
C ASP A 74 3.68 14.32 3.20
N THR A 75 4.42 14.93 4.11
CA THR A 75 5.48 14.24 4.86
C THR A 75 4.85 13.14 5.72
N PRO A 76 5.35 11.89 5.64
CA PRO A 76 4.83 10.81 6.47
C PRO A 76 5.01 11.10 7.96
N GLU A 77 3.93 10.97 8.73
CA GLU A 77 3.96 11.15 10.18
C GLU A 77 3.73 9.81 10.89
N PHE A 78 4.72 9.35 11.65
CA PHE A 78 4.62 8.13 12.45
C PHE A 78 5.55 8.26 13.67
N LYS A 79 5.07 7.87 14.86
CA LYS A 79 5.74 8.10 16.16
C LYS A 79 6.08 6.81 16.90
N GLU A 80 5.69 5.69 16.32
CA GLU A 80 5.79 4.34 16.87
C GLU A 80 7.25 4.01 17.20
N LYS A 81 7.48 3.46 18.40
CA LYS A 81 8.82 3.17 18.92
C LYS A 81 9.15 1.69 18.94
N ASP A 82 8.12 0.85 18.88
CA ASP A 82 8.24 -0.60 18.87
C ASP A 82 7.65 -1.16 17.57
N VAL A 83 8.08 -2.38 17.24
CA VAL A 83 7.69 -3.05 16.00
C VAL A 83 6.19 -3.32 15.94
N LYS A 84 5.56 -3.64 17.08
CA LYS A 84 4.13 -3.96 17.13
C LYS A 84 3.29 -2.72 16.80
N SER A 85 3.57 -1.59 17.44
CA SER A 85 2.85 -0.35 17.15
C SER A 85 3.05 0.10 15.71
N LEU A 86 4.24 -0.10 15.12
CA LEU A 86 4.48 0.17 13.71
C LEU A 86 3.56 -0.64 12.80
N PHE A 87 3.47 -1.96 12.98
CA PHE A 87 2.58 -2.79 12.14
C PHE A 87 1.09 -2.56 12.42
N GLN A 88 0.71 -2.09 13.62
CA GLN A 88 -0.66 -1.63 13.87
C GLN A 88 -0.98 -0.38 13.06
N HIS A 89 -0.01 0.53 12.90
CA HIS A 89 -0.15 1.69 12.02
C HIS A 89 -0.27 1.25 10.56
N VAL A 90 0.60 0.36 10.08
CA VAL A 90 0.52 -0.19 8.71
C VAL A 90 -0.87 -0.76 8.44
N LEU A 91 -1.37 -1.66 9.29
CA LEU A 91 -2.71 -2.25 9.12
C LEU A 91 -3.83 -1.19 9.11
N ALA A 92 -3.76 -0.20 10.01
CA ALA A 92 -4.77 0.87 10.06
C ALA A 92 -4.73 1.75 8.80
N HIS A 93 -3.54 1.98 8.25
CA HIS A 93 -3.35 2.69 7.00
C HIS A 93 -3.94 1.89 5.83
N GLU A 94 -3.64 0.60 5.72
CA GLU A 94 -4.19 -0.29 4.69
C GLU A 94 -5.72 -0.39 4.73
N GLN A 95 -6.31 -0.47 5.92
CA GLN A 95 -7.77 -0.42 6.06
C GLN A 95 -8.38 0.88 5.52
N SER A 96 -7.66 2.00 5.62
CA SER A 96 -8.08 3.28 5.04
C SER A 96 -7.97 3.30 3.51
N VAL A 97 -6.94 2.65 2.95
CA VAL A 97 -6.77 2.44 1.51
C VAL A 97 -7.89 1.55 0.97
N THR A 98 -8.19 0.43 1.63
CA THR A 98 -9.31 -0.46 1.31
C THR A 98 -10.65 0.29 1.27
N ALA A 99 -10.91 1.14 2.27
CA ALA A 99 -12.12 1.96 2.28
C ALA A 99 -12.19 2.87 1.04
N SER A 100 -11.07 3.52 0.69
CA SER A 100 -10.97 4.37 -0.50
C SER A 100 -11.26 3.62 -1.81
N ILE A 101 -10.72 2.41 -1.97
CA ILE A 101 -10.95 1.55 -3.13
C ILE A 101 -12.43 1.15 -3.23
N ARG A 102 -13.08 0.83 -2.09
CA ARG A 102 -14.52 0.53 -2.09
C ARG A 102 -15.35 1.71 -2.56
N GLU A 103 -14.97 2.94 -2.21
CA GLU A 103 -15.69 4.10 -2.72
C GLU A 103 -15.51 4.30 -4.24
N ILE A 104 -14.37 3.90 -4.84
CA ILE A 104 -14.22 3.84 -6.31
C ILE A 104 -15.17 2.81 -6.90
N MET A 105 -15.22 1.60 -6.32
CA MET A 105 -16.12 0.54 -6.78
C MET A 105 -17.58 0.97 -6.70
N ASP A 106 -18.01 1.55 -5.58
CA ASP A 106 -19.38 2.03 -5.39
C ASP A 106 -19.76 3.10 -6.42
N LEU A 107 -18.85 4.05 -6.69
CA LEU A 107 -19.06 5.05 -7.72
C LEU A 107 -19.15 4.41 -9.12
N ALA A 108 -18.30 3.44 -9.42
CA ALA A 108 -18.29 2.74 -10.69
C ALA A 108 -19.58 1.92 -10.90
N ILE A 109 -20.13 1.33 -9.83
CA ILE A 109 -21.44 0.66 -9.86
C ILE A 109 -22.56 1.69 -10.12
N ALA A 110 -22.57 2.81 -9.40
CA ALA A 110 -23.59 3.84 -9.52
C ALA A 110 -23.62 4.46 -10.93
N GLU A 111 -22.45 4.67 -11.54
CA GLU A 111 -22.30 5.23 -12.88
C GLU A 111 -22.43 4.17 -14.00
N LYS A 112 -22.61 2.89 -13.65
CA LYS A 112 -22.56 1.74 -14.58
C LYS A 112 -21.26 1.71 -15.40
N ASP A 113 -20.17 2.14 -14.80
CA ASP A 113 -18.83 2.11 -15.37
C ASP A 113 -18.20 0.73 -15.15
N TYR A 114 -18.50 -0.20 -16.07
CA TYR A 114 -18.01 -1.57 -16.00
C TYR A 114 -16.48 -1.67 -16.13
N ALA A 115 -15.84 -0.72 -16.82
CA ALA A 115 -14.39 -0.72 -16.98
C ALA A 115 -13.71 -0.37 -15.66
N THR A 116 -14.19 0.66 -14.97
CA THR A 116 -13.65 1.01 -13.63
C THR A 116 -14.01 -0.05 -12.59
N GLN A 117 -15.18 -0.71 -12.69
CA GLN A 117 -15.50 -1.86 -11.83
C GLN A 117 -14.46 -2.98 -11.98
N ALA A 118 -14.09 -3.34 -13.21
CA ALA A 118 -13.07 -4.37 -13.45
C ALA A 118 -11.70 -3.98 -12.89
N LEU A 119 -11.30 -2.71 -13.02
CA LEU A 119 -10.10 -2.18 -12.39
C LEU A 119 -10.17 -2.27 -10.87
N ALA A 120 -11.23 -1.74 -10.26
CA ALA A 120 -11.41 -1.71 -8.81
C ALA A 120 -11.48 -3.12 -8.21
N GLN A 121 -12.02 -4.10 -8.94
CA GLN A 121 -12.03 -5.49 -8.49
C GLN A 121 -10.64 -6.07 -8.30
N TRP A 122 -9.67 -5.68 -9.14
CA TRP A 122 -8.27 -6.09 -8.94
C TRP A 122 -7.73 -5.55 -7.61
N TYR A 123 -7.94 -4.27 -7.32
CA TYR A 123 -7.50 -3.65 -6.06
C TYR A 123 -8.24 -4.22 -4.84
N ILE A 124 -9.52 -4.55 -4.95
CA ILE A 124 -10.25 -5.20 -3.85
C ILE A 124 -9.61 -6.55 -3.51
N ASN A 125 -9.22 -7.33 -4.51
CA ASN A 125 -8.53 -8.60 -4.27
C ASN A 125 -7.14 -8.39 -3.67
N GLU A 126 -6.41 -7.37 -4.14
CA GLU A 126 -5.09 -7.01 -3.62
C GLU A 126 -5.17 -6.61 -2.15
N GLN A 127 -6.06 -5.68 -1.79
CA GLN A 127 -6.23 -5.22 -0.42
C GLN A 127 -6.62 -6.33 0.57
N ILE A 128 -7.28 -7.40 0.11
CA ILE A 128 -7.56 -8.58 0.95
C ILE A 128 -6.26 -9.27 1.34
N GLU A 129 -5.29 -9.38 0.42
CA GLU A 129 -3.99 -9.97 0.70
C GLU A 129 -3.11 -9.01 1.52
N GLU A 130 -3.15 -7.70 1.26
CA GLU A 130 -2.43 -6.69 2.07
C GLU A 130 -2.84 -6.73 3.54
N GLU A 131 -4.14 -6.57 3.84
CA GLU A 131 -4.65 -6.60 5.23
C GLU A 131 -4.38 -7.95 5.92
N LYS A 132 -4.40 -9.04 5.16
CA LYS A 132 -4.09 -10.39 5.66
C LYS A 132 -2.61 -10.51 6.02
N ASN A 133 -1.70 -10.02 5.19
CA ASN A 133 -0.27 -10.04 5.46
C ASN A 133 0.04 -9.26 6.75
N ASP A 134 -0.50 -8.06 6.89
CA ASP A 134 -0.32 -7.23 8.08
C ASP A 134 -0.89 -7.87 9.35
N THR A 135 -2.10 -8.43 9.24
CA THR A 135 -2.74 -9.14 10.35
C THR A 135 -1.92 -10.34 10.79
N GLN A 136 -1.37 -11.11 9.85
CA GLN A 136 -0.51 -12.26 10.16
C GLN A 136 0.79 -11.84 10.84
N ILE A 137 1.39 -10.71 10.45
CA ILE A 137 2.57 -10.17 11.12
C ILE A 137 2.25 -9.82 12.57
N LEU A 138 1.13 -9.13 12.83
CA LEU A 138 0.69 -8.81 14.18
C LEU A 138 0.42 -10.06 15.02
N GLN A 139 -0.22 -11.07 14.44
CA GLN A 139 -0.45 -12.36 15.11
C GLN A 139 0.88 -13.07 15.44
N ASN A 140 1.86 -13.03 14.53
CA ASN A 140 3.19 -13.60 14.77
C ASN A 140 3.93 -12.87 15.90
N ILE A 141 3.82 -11.54 15.96
CA ILE A 141 4.36 -10.75 17.08
C ILE A 141 3.73 -11.19 18.40
N ASP A 142 2.41 -11.41 18.41
CA ASP A 142 1.69 -11.87 19.61
C ASP A 142 2.07 -13.30 20.04
N LEU A 143 2.29 -14.20 19.08
CA LEU A 143 2.72 -15.58 19.32
C LEU A 143 4.16 -15.68 19.86
N LEU A 144 5.09 -14.92 19.27
CA LEU A 144 6.51 -14.93 19.67
C LEU A 144 6.75 -14.15 20.97
N GLY A 145 5.79 -13.32 21.37
CA GLY A 145 5.91 -12.37 22.45
C GLY A 145 6.89 -11.25 22.11
N ASN A 146 6.81 -10.14 22.86
CA ASN A 146 7.67 -8.97 22.66
C ASN A 146 9.10 -9.17 23.23
N SER A 147 9.67 -10.36 23.02
CA SER A 147 11.04 -10.70 23.42
C SER A 147 12.04 -10.30 22.33
N ALA A 148 13.28 -9.99 22.71
CA ALA A 148 14.33 -9.67 21.74
C ALA A 148 14.57 -10.81 20.74
N GLN A 149 14.48 -12.06 21.21
CA GLN A 149 14.61 -13.26 20.38
C GLN A 149 13.45 -13.38 19.39
N GLY A 150 12.21 -13.14 19.83
CA GLY A 150 11.03 -13.16 18.98
C GLY A 150 11.09 -12.10 17.87
N LEU A 151 11.45 -10.86 18.23
CA LEU A 151 11.64 -9.78 17.26
C LEU A 151 12.79 -10.05 16.28
N PHE A 152 13.87 -10.69 16.74
CA PHE A 152 14.97 -11.08 15.86
C PHE A 152 14.54 -12.17 14.85
N MET A 153 13.77 -13.17 15.29
CA MET A 153 13.21 -14.19 14.41
C MET A 153 12.25 -13.61 13.37
N LEU A 154 11.35 -12.72 13.81
CA LEU A 154 10.45 -12.00 12.90
C LEU A 154 11.23 -11.19 11.86
N ASN A 155 12.26 -10.46 12.30
CA ASN A 155 13.09 -9.68 11.40
C ASN A 155 13.76 -10.55 10.32
N ILE A 156 14.29 -11.72 10.68
CA ILE A 156 14.86 -12.66 9.70
C ILE A 156 13.78 -13.13 8.71
N GLU A 157 12.59 -13.47 9.20
CA GLU A 157 11.51 -14.00 8.35
C GLU A 157 11.02 -12.96 7.35
N LEU A 158 10.72 -11.74 7.80
CA LEU A 158 10.26 -10.66 6.93
C LEU A 158 11.32 -10.22 5.90
N GLY A 159 12.61 -10.38 6.24
CA GLY A 159 13.72 -10.16 5.31
C GLY A 159 13.77 -11.11 4.11
N LYS A 160 12.96 -12.17 4.09
CA LYS A 160 12.84 -13.09 2.95
C LYS A 160 11.84 -12.64 1.89
N ARG A 161 11.01 -11.62 2.18
CA ARG A 161 10.03 -11.11 1.20
C ARG A 161 10.76 -10.56 -0.02
N ASP A 162 10.25 -10.92 -1.19
CA ASP A 162 10.63 -10.34 -2.47
C ASP A 162 9.39 -9.70 -3.12
N PRO A 163 9.54 -8.67 -3.96
CA PRO A 163 8.42 -8.02 -4.62
C PRO A 163 7.62 -8.99 -5.48
N SER A 164 6.29 -8.89 -5.39
CA SER A 164 5.37 -9.65 -6.26
C SER A 164 5.05 -8.93 -7.57
N VAL A 165 5.41 -7.65 -7.67
CA VAL A 165 5.13 -6.77 -8.81
C VAL A 165 6.39 -6.42 -9.63
N PRO A 166 6.24 -6.00 -10.90
CA PRO A 166 7.33 -5.44 -11.68
C PRO A 166 7.90 -4.15 -11.05
N LEU A 167 9.22 -4.09 -10.91
CA LEU A 167 9.93 -2.91 -10.40
C LEU A 167 10.31 -1.90 -11.50
N ASP A 168 10.26 -2.32 -12.76
CA ASP A 168 10.52 -1.47 -13.91
C ASP A 168 9.21 -0.87 -14.41
N PHE A 169 8.92 0.35 -13.94
CA PHE A 169 7.66 1.03 -14.22
C PHE A 169 7.48 1.44 -15.69
N ASN A 170 8.52 1.36 -16.52
CA ASN A 170 8.37 1.55 -17.97
C ASN A 170 7.63 0.38 -18.65
N LYS A 171 7.43 -0.73 -17.93
CA LYS A 171 6.75 -1.94 -18.41
C LYS A 171 5.34 -2.10 -17.85
N ILE A 172 4.85 -1.13 -17.08
CA ILE A 172 3.49 -1.10 -16.56
C ILE A 172 2.54 -0.58 -17.63
#